data_AF-A0A9J6GT01-F1
#
_entry.id   AF-A0A9J6GT01-F1
#
_cell.length_a   1.000
_cell.length_b   1.000
_cell.length_c   1.000
_cell.angle_alpha   90.00
_cell.angle_beta   90.00
_cell.angle_gamma   90.00
#
_symmetry.space_group_name_H-M   'P 1'
#
loop_
_entity.id
_entity.type
_entity.pdbx_description
1 polymer ?
#
loop_
_entity_poly.entity_id
_entity_poly.type
_entity_poly.pdbx_seq_one_letter_code
_entity_poly.pdbx_strand_id
1 'polypeptide(L)' 'MKELCNRHTTEHLTSHVKNTLSRYDVSVTRVYSVTTDNGANMLKAARVFRETDDEPDASSSDEEDDSGYP' A
#
# COMPACT_ATOMS: atom_id res chain seq x y z
N MET A 1 17.39 -11.90 -12.79
CA MET A 1 15.99 -11.43 -12.65
C MET A 1 15.82 -10.23 -13.56
N LYS A 2 14.76 -10.18 -14.37
CA LYS A 2 14.49 -9.04 -15.25
C LYS A 2 13.52 -8.15 -14.48
N GLU A 3 14.02 -7.05 -13.91
CA GLU A 3 13.19 -6.15 -13.11
C GLU A 3 12.02 -5.62 -13.93
N LEU A 4 10.83 -5.65 -13.35
CA LEU A 4 9.60 -5.20 -14.02
C LEU A 4 9.62 -3.68 -14.17
N CYS A 5 9.31 -3.27 -15.39
CA CYS A 5 9.39 -1.90 -15.88
C CYS A 5 8.68 -0.92 -14.95
N ASN A 6 9.36 0.18 -14.60
CA ASN A 6 9.03 1.33 -13.74
C ASN A 6 7.54 1.70 -13.51
N ARG A 7 6.59 1.30 -14.35
CA ARG A 7 5.16 1.62 -14.23
C ARG A 7 4.42 0.79 -13.17
N HIS A 8 4.91 -0.40 -12.84
CA HIS A 8 4.22 -1.31 -11.91
C HIS A 8 4.91 -1.42 -10.55
N THR A 9 5.86 -0.54 -10.26
CA THR A 9 6.49 -0.51 -8.94
C THR A 9 5.54 0.11 -7.92
N THR A 10 5.72 -0.22 -6.65
CA THR A 10 4.94 0.33 -5.54
C THR A 10 4.93 1.86 -5.56
N GLU A 11 6.09 2.46 -5.82
CA GLU A 11 6.29 3.91 -5.85
C GLU A 11 5.49 4.53 -6.99
N HIS A 12 5.58 3.97 -8.19
CA HIS A 12 4.87 4.50 -9.35
C HIS A 12 3.35 4.42 -9.18
N LEU A 13 2.85 3.28 -8.68
CA LEU A 13 1.43 3.08 -8.42
C LEU A 13 0.92 4.08 -7.37
N THR A 14 1.64 4.22 -6.25
CA THR A 14 1.29 5.15 -5.18
C THR A 14 1.28 6.60 -5.68
N SER A 15 2.31 7.02 -6.41
CA SER A 15 2.38 8.36 -7.00
C SER A 15 1.26 8.61 -8.01
N HIS A 16 0.89 7.61 -8.81
CA HIS A 16 -0.16 7.75 -9.80
C HIS A 16 -1.55 7.90 -9.15
N VAL A 17 -1.82 7.15 -8.08
CA VAL A 17 -3.05 7.29 -7.28
C VAL A 17 -3.11 8.69 -6.64
N LYS A 18 -2.04 9.13 -5.96
CA LYS A 18 -1.98 10.46 -5.33
C LYS A 18 -2.18 11.60 -6.34
N ASN A 19 -1.51 11.52 -7.50
CA ASN A 19 -1.70 12.49 -8.57
C ASN A 19 -3.13 12.50 -9.12
N THR A 20 -3.76 11.32 -9.21
CA THR A 20 -5.15 11.22 -9.66
C THR A 20 -6.09 11.89 -8.67
N LEU A 21 -5.94 11.65 -7.36
CA LEU A 21 -6.75 12.31 -6.33
C LEU A 21 -6.57 13.83 -6.32
N SER A 22 -5.32 14.30 -6.44
CA SER A 22 -4.99 15.73 -6.50
C SER A 22 -5.67 16.45 -7.67
N ARG A 23 -5.81 15.80 -8.83
CA ARG A 23 -6.51 16.37 -9.99
C ARG A 23 -8.00 16.66 -9.74
N TYR A 24 -8.59 16.04 -8.70
CA TYR A 24 -9.98 16.23 -8.32
C TYR A 24 -10.14 16.89 -6.94
N ASP A 25 -9.06 17.46 -6.39
CA ASP A 25 -9.07 18.08 -5.05
C ASP A 25 -9.58 17.13 -3.94
N VAL A 26 -9.26 15.84 -4.10
CA VAL A 26 -9.58 14.81 -3.10
C VAL A 26 -8.36 14.59 -2.22
N SER A 27 -8.48 14.92 -0.95
CA SER A 27 -7.48 14.55 0.07
C SER A 27 -7.47 13.04 0.29
N VAL A 28 -6.28 12.49 0.57
CA VAL A 28 -6.10 11.07 0.95
C VAL A 28 -6.94 10.73 2.18
N THR A 29 -7.08 11.66 3.12
CA THR A 29 -7.93 11.52 4.32
C THR A 29 -9.42 11.26 4.01
N ARG A 30 -9.87 11.54 2.77
CA ARG A 30 -11.24 11.29 2.31
C ARG A 30 -11.40 9.90 1.66
N VAL A 31 -10.33 9.10 1.60
CA VAL A 31 -10.34 7.75 1.04
C VAL A 31 -10.50 6.73 2.17
N TYR A 32 -11.72 6.22 2.34
CA TYR A 32 -12.06 5.30 3.44
C TYR A 32 -11.63 3.85 3.19
N SER A 33 -11.60 3.42 1.93
CA SER A 33 -11.24 2.05 1.57
C SER A 33 -10.52 2.01 0.23
N VAL A 34 -9.64 1.01 0.07
CA VAL A 34 -8.94 0.72 -1.17
C VAL A 34 -9.21 -0.74 -1.50
N THR A 35 -9.76 -0.99 -2.69
CA THR A 35 -9.94 -2.35 -3.23
C THR A 35 -9.00 -2.52 -4.40
N THR A 36 -8.25 -3.62 -4.43
CA THR A 36 -7.26 -3.92 -5.47
C THR A 36 -7.19 -5.43 -5.69
N ASP A 37 -6.56 -5.84 -6.79
CA ASP A 37 -6.12 -7.22 -6.98
C ASP A 37 -5.01 -7.63 -5.97
N ASN A 38 -4.70 -8.92 -5.94
CA ASN A 38 -3.71 -9.52 -5.03
C ASN A 38 -2.24 -9.34 -5.49
N GLY A 39 -1.96 -8.45 -6.46
CA GLY A 39 -0.62 -8.19 -6.94
C GLY A 39 0.28 -7.64 -5.83
N ALA A 40 1.48 -8.19 -5.67
CA ALA A 40 2.37 -7.82 -4.56
C ALA A 40 2.66 -6.30 -4.50
N ASN A 41 2.90 -5.66 -5.65
CA ASN A 41 3.14 -4.22 -5.71
C ASN A 41 1.86 -3.40 -5.48
N MET A 42 0.69 -3.93 -5.85
CA MET A 42 -0.59 -3.29 -5.57
C MET A 42 -0.92 -3.32 -4.07
N LEU A 43 -0.72 -4.48 -3.42
CA LEU A 43 -0.89 -4.62 -1.97
C LEU A 43 0.07 -3.72 -1.20
N LYS A 44 1.34 -3.65 -1.60
CA LYS A 44 2.32 -2.72 -1.01
C LYS A 44 1.93 -1.26 -1.24
N ALA A 45 1.49 -0.90 -2.45
CA ALA A 45 1.05 0.45 -2.75
C ALA A 45 -0.17 0.86 -1.90
N ALA A 46 -1.12 -0.05 -1.68
CA ALA A 46 -2.26 0.19 -0.82
C ALA A 46 -1.87 0.40 0.66
N ARG A 47 -0.82 -0.29 1.15
CA ARG A 47 -0.26 -0.08 2.49
C ARG A 47 0.43 1.29 2.58
N VAL A 48 1.38 1.56 1.69
CA VAL A 48 2.13 2.84 1.64
C VAL A 48 1.19 4.04 1.47
N PHE A 49 0.13 3.86 0.67
CA PHE A 49 -0.90 4.88 0.48
C PHE A 49 -1.62 5.25 1.79
N ARG A 50 -1.82 4.29 2.70
CA ARG A 50 -2.43 4.50 4.02
C ARG A 50 -1.44 5.05 5.05
N GLU A 51 -0.19 4.60 5.00
CA GLU A 51 0.87 5.00 5.93
C GLU A 51 1.31 6.47 5.76
N THR A 52 0.93 7.14 4.66
CA THR A 52 1.33 8.55 4.47
C THR A 52 0.54 9.55 5.33
N ASP A 53 -0.41 9.09 6.15
CA ASP A 53 -1.24 9.95 7.03
C ASP A 53 -0.80 9.88 8.50
N ASP A 54 0.01 8.89 8.88
CA ASP A 54 0.38 8.60 10.27
C ASP A 54 1.85 8.11 10.32
N GLU A 55 2.74 8.85 10.97
CA GLU A 55 4.05 8.33 11.39
C GLU A 55 4.40 8.93 12.77
N PRO A 56 5.00 8.18 13.73
CA PRO A 56 5.56 6.84 13.61
C PRO A 56 5.03 5.78 14.63
N ASP A 57 5.32 4.52 14.30
CA ASP A 57 5.49 3.36 15.20
C ASP A 57 4.28 2.44 15.46
N ALA A 58 4.23 1.34 14.70
CA ALA A 58 3.82 0.05 15.26
C ALA A 58 4.57 -1.06 14.52
N SER A 59 5.60 -1.58 15.19
CA SER A 59 6.17 -2.90 14.94
C SER A 59 5.04 -3.92 14.71
N SER A 60 4.74 -4.25 13.46
CA SER A 60 4.02 -5.49 13.16
C SER A 60 5.07 -6.59 13.19
N SER A 61 5.43 -7.02 14.41
CA SER A 61 5.97 -8.35 14.61
C SER A 61 4.88 -9.31 14.20
N ASP A 62 5.02 -9.85 12.99
CA ASP A 62 4.29 -11.02 12.51
C ASP A 62 4.74 -12.19 13.41
N GLU A 63 4.14 -12.30 14.60
CA GLU A 63 4.23 -13.53 15.38
C GLU A 63 3.36 -14.55 14.66
N GLU A 64 4.02 -15.42 13.90
CA GLU A 64 3.42 -16.65 13.40
C GLU A 64 2.93 -17.45 14.63
N ASP A 65 1.63 -17.41 14.88
CA ASP A 65 0.94 -18.35 15.76
C ASP A 65 1.00 -19.74 15.12
N ASP A 66 2.17 -20.39 15.26
CA ASP A 66 2.32 -21.83 15.14
C ASP A 66 1.54 -22.46 16.30
N SER A 67 0.21 -22.50 16.13
CA SER A 67 -0.68 -23.30 16.95
C SER A 67 -0.41 -24.78 16.65
N GLY A 68 0.70 -25.27 17.21
CA GLY A 68 1.00 -26.68 17.34
C GLY A 68 -0.13 -27.36 18.09
N TYR A 69 -1.02 -28.01 17.35
CA TYR A 69 -1.92 -29.00 17.92
C TYR A 69 -1.16 -30.33 18.08
N PRO A 70 -1.35 -31.03 19.22
CA PRO A 70 -0.59 -32.22 19.61
C PRO A 70 -0.84 -33.45 18.72
#